data_AF-A0A919EJV7-F1
#
_entry.id   AF-A0A919EJV7-F1
#
_cell.length_a   1.000
_cell.length_b   1.000
_cell.length_c   1.000
_cell.angle_alpha   90.00
_cell.angle_beta   90.00
_cell.angle_gamma   90.00
#
_symmetry.space_group_name_H-M   'P 1'
#
loop_
_entity.id
_entity.type
_entity.pdbx_description
1 polymer ?
#
loop_
_entity_poly.entity_id
_entity_poly.type
_entity_poly.pdbx_seq_one_letter_code
_entity_poly.pdbx_strand_id
1 'polypeptide(L)'
;MITAGLLVSGSVVLSAPARAAAPPAPEEPGPPLPAASAMGAFLDSGELGVARIGQLERWLGGRELRVGHTYLPGDLWSNIEGPPGFLDAWADWRNAKRDRMFVLNVPLLERNEAGVPDHEVRRQLQLGAAGYYDHHFRTLARRLVEAGALDTVVVLGWEMNGTTYTSRCAPDPTAWKKYWNRVVTTMRSVPGGKFRFDFNPSRGRDAIPWTECYPGDDTVDIIGMDSYDQPPGADFDRHVNEPYGLQKQVDFAAEHGKQISYPEWGLFRNGDNPTYMRRMLEWIRQHKPLYHTITDYCPHGVWQCDENPQSSRVFREMLYGVEPSVPVDPVDPVDPVDPVDPVDPVDPVDPVDPVDPVDPVDPVDPVDPVDPTLPEPKPEPKPEPKPEPKPEPKPEPKPEPKPEPKPEPKPEPKPEPKPEPKPEPKPEPKPEPKPEPKPEPKPEPKPEPKPEPKPEPKPEPKPEPKPEPKPEPKPDPDCWKVELGAWVESWIGGPVCVPRDTGRQDTTWKDDLGIDLDWKGALEGVWPF
;
A
#
# COMPACT_ATOMS: atom_id res chain seq x y z
N MET A 1 72.88 -32.78 -66.17
CA MET A 1 72.15 -33.79 -65.35
C MET A 1 71.78 -33.07 -64.06
N ILE A 2 70.67 -32.33 -63.99
CA ILE A 2 69.33 -32.76 -63.54
C ILE A 2 69.38 -33.80 -62.43
N THR A 3 69.13 -33.36 -61.19
CA THR A 3 68.31 -34.06 -60.19
C THR A 3 67.89 -33.08 -59.09
N ALA A 4 66.59 -33.07 -58.82
CA ALA A 4 65.88 -32.30 -57.80
C ALA A 4 65.87 -33.01 -56.44
N GLY A 5 65.50 -32.30 -55.36
CA GLY A 5 64.87 -32.94 -54.20
C GLY A 5 65.08 -32.28 -52.83
N LEU A 6 64.12 -31.44 -52.45
CA LEU A 6 63.71 -31.00 -51.09
C LEU A 6 64.74 -30.48 -50.07
N LEU A 7 64.59 -29.19 -49.74
CA LEU A 7 65.04 -28.53 -48.51
C LEU A 7 64.06 -28.83 -47.36
N VAL A 8 64.59 -29.29 -46.22
CA VAL A 8 63.90 -29.30 -44.93
C VAL A 8 64.48 -28.16 -44.10
N SER A 9 63.69 -27.10 -43.91
CA SER A 9 64.02 -25.98 -43.02
C SER A 9 63.40 -26.20 -41.64
N GLY A 10 64.24 -26.44 -40.63
CA GLY A 10 63.84 -26.44 -39.23
C GLY A 10 63.64 -25.01 -38.73
N SER A 11 62.39 -24.67 -38.36
CA SER A 11 62.06 -23.42 -37.68
C SER A 11 61.83 -23.67 -36.21
N VAL A 12 62.74 -23.19 -35.36
CA VAL A 12 62.56 -23.07 -33.92
C VAL A 12 61.65 -21.86 -33.68
N VAL A 13 60.42 -22.11 -33.26
CA VAL A 13 59.48 -21.05 -32.86
C VAL A 13 59.69 -20.77 -31.37
N LEU A 14 60.38 -19.68 -31.07
CA LEU A 14 60.32 -19.02 -29.76
C LEU A 14 58.90 -18.49 -29.57
N SER A 15 58.17 -19.07 -28.62
CA SER A 15 56.83 -18.63 -28.25
C SER A 15 56.89 -17.21 -27.66
N ALA A 16 56.25 -16.27 -28.34
CA ALA A 16 55.99 -14.93 -27.83
C ALA A 16 55.08 -14.99 -26.59
N PRO A 17 55.21 -14.05 -25.63
CA PRO A 17 54.37 -14.05 -24.44
C PRO A 17 52.90 -13.78 -24.81
N ALA A 18 52.01 -14.60 -24.29
CA ALA A 18 50.57 -14.39 -24.38
C ALA A 18 50.23 -13.06 -23.71
N ARG A 19 49.68 -12.14 -24.49
CA ARG A 19 49.15 -10.85 -24.04
C ARG A 19 47.98 -11.16 -23.10
N ALA A 20 48.11 -10.80 -21.82
CA ALA A 20 47.02 -10.92 -20.86
C ALA A 20 45.77 -10.24 -21.42
N ALA A 21 44.65 -10.97 -21.46
CA ALA A 21 43.36 -10.40 -21.80
C ALA A 21 43.05 -9.28 -20.80
N ALA A 22 42.63 -8.11 -21.31
CA ALA A 22 42.10 -7.06 -20.45
C ALA A 22 40.89 -7.60 -19.68
N PRO A 23 40.71 -7.22 -18.40
CA PRO A 23 39.52 -7.61 -17.65
C PRO A 23 38.26 -7.13 -18.39
N PRO A 24 37.16 -7.90 -18.39
CA PRO A 24 35.92 -7.46 -19.00
C PRO A 24 35.49 -6.12 -18.38
N ALA A 25 34.95 -5.23 -19.22
CA ALA A 25 34.32 -4.00 -18.77
C ALA A 25 33.24 -4.34 -17.72
N PRO A 26 33.03 -3.51 -16.69
CA PRO A 26 31.98 -3.75 -15.71
C PRO A 26 30.64 -3.85 -16.46
N GLU A 27 29.98 -4.99 -16.32
CA GLU A 27 28.61 -5.18 -16.81
C GLU A 27 27.73 -4.07 -16.20
N GLU A 28 26.85 -3.48 -17.01
CA GLU A 28 25.81 -2.62 -16.48
C GLU A 28 25.06 -3.39 -15.38
N PRO A 29 24.79 -2.77 -14.21
CA PRO A 29 24.12 -3.48 -13.14
C PRO A 29 22.75 -3.94 -13.66
N GLY A 30 22.59 -5.25 -13.80
CA GLY A 30 21.30 -5.87 -14.02
C GLY A 30 20.31 -5.45 -12.93
N PRO A 31 18.99 -5.64 -13.13
CA PRO A 31 18.02 -5.35 -12.10
C PRO A 31 18.44 -6.04 -10.79
N PRO A 32 18.40 -5.35 -9.63
CA PRO A 32 18.83 -5.94 -8.38
C PRO A 32 18.16 -7.29 -8.18
N LEU A 33 18.91 -8.29 -7.69
CA LEU A 33 18.36 -9.53 -7.15
C LEU A 33 17.14 -9.19 -6.28
N PRO A 34 16.07 -10.03 -6.25
CA PRO A 34 14.88 -9.71 -5.48
C PRO A 34 15.28 -9.57 -4.02
N ALA A 35 15.38 -8.32 -3.58
CA ALA A 35 15.64 -7.99 -2.20
C ALA A 35 14.54 -8.64 -1.36
N ALA A 36 14.85 -9.02 -0.11
CA ALA A 36 13.82 -9.31 0.88
C ALA A 36 12.68 -8.28 0.78
N SER A 37 11.43 -8.66 1.06
CA SER A 37 10.27 -7.77 0.96
C SER A 37 10.56 -6.39 1.53
N ALA A 38 10.19 -5.33 0.82
CA ALA A 38 10.36 -3.98 1.33
C ALA A 38 9.41 -3.76 2.51
N MET A 39 9.94 -3.34 3.66
CA MET A 39 9.16 -3.12 4.88
C MET A 39 8.99 -1.63 5.14
N GLY A 40 7.80 -1.24 5.57
CA GLY A 40 7.49 0.09 6.08
C GLY A 40 6.47 0.06 7.18
N ALA A 41 5.95 1.23 7.50
CA ALA A 41 4.85 1.42 8.42
C ALA A 41 4.07 2.68 8.05
N PHE A 42 2.77 2.68 8.35
CA PHE A 42 2.02 3.92 8.47
C PHE A 42 2.23 4.47 9.89
N LEU A 43 2.79 5.68 9.98
CA LEU A 43 3.21 6.29 11.25
C LEU A 43 2.56 7.66 11.52
N ASP A 44 2.04 8.30 10.48
CA ASP A 44 1.23 9.51 10.45
C ASP A 44 1.03 9.86 8.96
N SER A 45 0.11 10.79 8.63
CA SER A 45 -0.12 11.16 7.23
C SER A 45 0.88 12.20 6.70
N GLY A 46 1.38 13.08 7.56
CA GLY A 46 2.21 14.23 7.15
C GLY A 46 3.71 14.07 7.43
N GLU A 47 4.40 15.20 7.56
CA GLU A 47 5.84 15.27 7.88
C GLU A 47 6.21 14.52 9.17
N LEU A 48 5.27 14.47 10.13
CA LEU A 48 5.44 13.71 11.36
C LEU A 48 5.63 12.21 11.09
N GLY A 49 4.94 11.67 10.08
CA GLY A 49 5.07 10.27 9.67
C GLY A 49 6.47 10.01 9.14
N VAL A 50 6.97 10.88 8.26
CA VAL A 50 8.34 10.83 7.74
C VAL A 50 9.37 10.90 8.87
N ALA A 51 9.19 11.81 9.84
CA ALA A 51 10.08 11.97 10.99
C ALA A 51 10.08 10.75 11.92
N ARG A 52 8.93 10.06 12.04
CA ARG A 52 8.76 8.85 12.86
C ARG A 52 9.42 7.61 12.23
N ILE A 53 9.62 7.55 10.91
CA ILE A 53 10.31 6.42 10.26
C ILE A 53 11.67 6.16 10.92
N GLY A 54 12.51 7.20 11.05
CA GLY A 54 13.83 7.05 11.69
C GLY A 54 13.76 6.67 13.18
N GLN A 55 12.66 6.98 13.87
CA GLN A 55 12.45 6.57 15.26
C GLN A 55 12.12 5.08 15.34
N LEU A 56 11.24 4.59 14.46
CA LEU A 56 10.92 3.18 14.35
C LEU A 56 12.15 2.35 13.93
N GLU A 57 12.94 2.82 12.96
CA GLU A 57 14.21 2.18 12.56
C GLU A 57 15.15 1.99 13.76
N ARG A 58 15.30 3.02 14.60
CA ARG A 58 16.12 2.94 15.83
C ARG A 58 15.54 1.94 16.83
N TRP A 59 14.23 1.92 17.00
CA TRP A 59 13.57 0.96 17.89
C TRP A 59 13.78 -0.49 17.40
N LEU A 60 13.79 -0.71 16.08
CA LEU A 60 14.12 -1.98 15.42
C LEU A 60 15.62 -2.29 15.32
N GLY A 61 16.47 -1.60 16.09
CA GLY A 61 17.90 -1.89 16.12
C GLY A 61 18.65 -1.47 14.86
N GLY A 62 18.16 -0.43 14.16
CA GLY A 62 18.77 0.10 12.94
C GLY A 62 18.28 -0.55 11.66
N ARG A 63 17.27 -1.43 11.71
CA ARG A 63 16.63 -1.99 10.52
C ARG A 63 16.06 -0.86 9.67
N GLU A 64 16.54 -0.74 8.43
CA GLU A 64 16.05 0.27 7.50
C GLU A 64 14.63 -0.04 7.01
N LEU A 65 13.78 0.99 7.03
CA LEU A 65 12.48 1.00 6.40
C LEU A 65 12.63 1.49 4.96
N ARG A 66 12.21 0.66 4.00
CA ARG A 66 12.29 0.97 2.57
C ARG A 66 10.97 1.39 1.97
N VAL A 67 9.90 1.43 2.75
CA VAL A 67 8.58 1.86 2.30
C VAL A 67 8.10 3.01 3.19
N GLY A 68 7.86 4.15 2.56
CA GLY A 68 7.14 5.26 3.18
C GLY A 68 5.68 5.15 2.76
N HIS A 69 4.77 5.08 3.73
CA HIS A 69 3.36 4.83 3.48
C HIS A 69 2.48 5.86 4.18
N THR A 70 1.53 6.40 3.43
CA THR A 70 0.60 7.44 3.89
C THR A 70 -0.72 7.42 3.11
N TYR A 71 -1.66 8.24 3.56
CA TYR A 71 -3.01 8.38 3.00
C TYR A 71 -3.27 9.84 2.63
N LEU A 72 -3.99 10.03 1.52
CA LEU A 72 -4.65 11.31 1.29
C LEU A 72 -5.98 11.35 2.05
N PRO A 73 -6.31 12.48 2.71
CA PRO A 73 -7.64 12.66 3.28
C PRO A 73 -8.70 12.60 2.18
N GLY A 74 -9.76 11.86 2.45
CA GLY A 74 -10.84 11.60 1.50
C GLY A 74 -12.11 12.38 1.75
N ASP A 75 -12.10 13.38 2.63
CA ASP A 75 -13.28 14.20 2.96
C ASP A 75 -13.69 15.12 1.81
N LEU A 76 -12.71 15.71 1.11
CA LEU A 76 -12.90 16.67 0.02
C LEU A 76 -12.00 16.34 -1.18
N TRP A 77 -12.47 16.63 -2.39
CA TRP A 77 -11.64 16.50 -3.60
C TRP A 77 -10.30 17.23 -3.53
N SER A 78 -10.24 18.43 -2.94
CA SER A 78 -9.00 19.20 -2.80
C SER A 78 -7.92 18.46 -2.00
N ASN A 79 -8.34 17.57 -1.10
CA ASN A 79 -7.44 16.75 -0.28
C ASN A 79 -7.00 15.50 -1.04
N ILE A 80 -7.88 14.89 -1.82
CA ILE A 80 -7.54 13.80 -2.77
C ILE A 80 -6.59 14.27 -3.86
N GLU A 81 -6.63 15.55 -4.22
CA GLU A 81 -5.69 16.14 -5.18
C GLU A 81 -4.25 16.25 -4.62
N GLY A 82 -4.02 15.96 -3.34
CA GLY A 82 -2.72 16.09 -2.67
C GLY A 82 -2.36 17.55 -2.43
N PRO A 83 -2.74 18.16 -1.29
CA PRO A 83 -2.56 19.59 -1.04
C PRO A 83 -1.10 20.04 -1.25
N PRO A 84 -0.86 21.26 -1.74
CA PRO A 84 0.51 21.77 -1.90
C PRO A 84 1.33 21.62 -0.61
N GLY A 85 2.56 21.14 -0.72
CA GLY A 85 3.44 20.89 0.43
C GLY A 85 3.23 19.54 1.12
N PHE A 86 2.05 18.91 1.00
CA PHE A 86 1.77 17.65 1.69
C PHE A 86 2.68 16.49 1.23
N LEU A 87 2.98 16.46 -0.08
CA LEU A 87 3.75 15.38 -0.70
C LEU A 87 5.27 15.59 -0.65
N ASP A 88 5.73 16.80 -0.32
CA ASP A 88 7.12 17.21 -0.49
C ASP A 88 8.05 16.40 0.44
N ALA A 89 7.72 16.30 1.73
CA ALA A 89 8.52 15.53 2.68
C ALA A 89 8.58 14.03 2.33
N TRP A 90 7.50 13.48 1.78
CA TRP A 90 7.46 12.09 1.33
C TRP A 90 8.30 11.87 0.07
N ALA A 91 8.22 12.79 -0.88
CA ALA A 91 9.02 12.75 -2.09
C ALA A 91 10.52 12.89 -1.77
N ASP A 92 10.90 13.82 -0.90
CA ASP A 92 12.27 13.99 -0.41
C ASP A 92 12.78 12.72 0.27
N TRP A 93 11.97 12.12 1.16
CA TRP A 93 12.33 10.87 1.84
C TRP A 93 12.55 9.72 0.85
N ARG A 94 11.68 9.57 -0.15
CA ARG A 94 11.80 8.58 -1.22
C ARG A 94 13.04 8.84 -2.07
N ASN A 95 13.30 10.10 -2.43
CA ASN A 95 14.40 10.48 -3.31
C ASN A 95 15.77 10.40 -2.63
N ALA A 96 15.81 10.38 -1.30
CA ALA A 96 17.06 10.25 -0.55
C ALA A 96 17.79 8.90 -0.79
N LYS A 97 17.08 7.83 -1.17
CA LYS A 97 17.69 6.52 -1.49
C LYS A 97 16.95 5.81 -2.61
N ARG A 98 17.69 5.21 -3.54
CA ARG A 98 17.13 4.62 -4.78
C ARG A 98 16.28 3.37 -4.56
N ASP A 99 16.48 2.66 -3.45
CA ASP A 99 15.77 1.43 -3.10
C ASP A 99 14.55 1.68 -2.20
N ARG A 100 14.22 2.95 -1.93
CA ARG A 100 12.98 3.34 -1.23
C ARG A 100 11.80 3.39 -2.18
N MET A 101 10.65 3.07 -1.63
CA MET A 101 9.35 3.10 -2.28
C MET A 101 8.45 4.07 -1.52
N PHE A 102 7.73 4.91 -2.26
CA PHE A 102 6.62 5.69 -1.70
C PHE A 102 5.30 5.03 -2.09
N VAL A 103 4.48 4.73 -1.09
CA VAL A 103 3.15 4.12 -1.21
C VAL A 103 2.13 5.13 -0.71
N LEU A 104 1.14 5.42 -1.55
CA LEU A 104 0.11 6.42 -1.27
C LEU A 104 -1.28 5.80 -1.44
N ASN A 105 -2.04 5.72 -0.35
CA ASN A 105 -3.44 5.37 -0.39
C ASN A 105 -4.26 6.58 -0.86
N VAL A 106 -5.03 6.37 -1.94
CA VAL A 106 -5.78 7.44 -2.63
C VAL A 106 -7.25 7.04 -2.74
N PRO A 107 -8.19 7.79 -2.14
CA PRO A 107 -9.61 7.52 -2.30
C PRO A 107 -10.07 7.64 -3.76
N LEU A 108 -11.00 6.79 -4.18
CA LEU A 108 -11.65 6.92 -5.50
C LEU A 108 -12.71 8.02 -5.50
N LEU A 109 -13.28 8.34 -4.34
CA LEU A 109 -14.34 9.33 -4.17
C LEU A 109 -14.09 10.14 -2.89
N GLU A 110 -14.55 11.39 -2.89
CA GLU A 110 -14.60 12.20 -1.67
C GLU A 110 -15.67 11.70 -0.69
N ARG A 111 -15.77 12.37 0.47
CA ARG A 111 -16.60 11.96 1.61
C ARG A 111 -16.34 10.51 2.01
N ASN A 112 -15.07 10.08 1.93
CA ASN A 112 -14.66 8.67 1.90
C ASN A 112 -15.23 7.86 3.07
N GLU A 113 -15.36 8.44 4.26
CA GLU A 113 -15.85 7.74 5.46
C GLU A 113 -17.21 8.28 5.94
N ALA A 114 -17.90 9.11 5.14
CA ALA A 114 -19.09 9.84 5.58
C ALA A 114 -20.39 9.00 5.59
N GLY A 115 -20.31 7.67 5.51
CA GLY A 115 -21.48 6.78 5.52
C GLY A 115 -22.47 7.04 4.37
N VAL A 116 -21.97 7.37 3.17
CA VAL A 116 -22.83 7.74 2.02
C VAL A 116 -23.71 6.55 1.58
N PRO A 117 -25.02 6.73 1.37
CA PRO A 117 -25.93 5.64 1.02
C PRO A 117 -25.71 5.11 -0.41
N ASP A 118 -26.07 3.85 -0.63
CA ASP A 118 -25.81 3.11 -1.88
C ASP A 118 -26.32 3.78 -3.16
N HIS A 119 -27.50 4.40 -3.13
CA HIS A 119 -28.03 5.07 -4.32
C HIS A 119 -27.15 6.25 -4.75
N GLU A 120 -26.55 6.96 -3.78
CA GLU A 120 -25.64 8.06 -4.06
C GLU A 120 -24.27 7.52 -4.47
N VAL A 121 -23.72 6.50 -3.79
CA VAL A 121 -22.47 5.87 -4.23
C VAL A 121 -22.58 5.33 -5.65
N ARG A 122 -23.68 4.66 -6.01
CA ARG A 122 -23.96 4.23 -7.39
C ARG A 122 -23.86 5.39 -8.37
N ARG A 123 -24.54 6.50 -8.07
CA ARG A 123 -24.54 7.70 -8.91
C ARG A 123 -23.12 8.25 -9.06
N GLN A 124 -22.36 8.32 -7.98
CA GLN A 124 -20.98 8.81 -7.96
C GLN A 124 -20.04 7.92 -8.78
N LEU A 125 -20.14 6.59 -8.65
CA LEU A 125 -19.40 5.64 -9.48
C LEU A 125 -19.73 5.79 -10.96
N GLN A 126 -21.00 6.00 -11.31
CA GLN A 126 -21.42 6.22 -12.70
C GLN A 126 -20.88 7.54 -13.28
N LEU A 127 -20.85 8.61 -12.47
CA LEU A 127 -20.21 9.89 -12.86
C LEU A 127 -18.71 9.73 -13.05
N GLY A 128 -18.03 9.02 -12.15
CA GLY A 128 -16.62 8.67 -12.28
C GLY A 128 -16.34 7.85 -13.53
N ALA A 129 -17.14 6.82 -13.79
CA ALA A 129 -17.07 5.99 -14.99
C ALA A 129 -17.34 6.77 -16.29
N ALA A 130 -18.09 7.88 -16.21
CA ALA A 130 -18.31 8.83 -17.29
C ALA A 130 -17.18 9.88 -17.42
N GLY A 131 -16.24 9.93 -16.48
CA GLY A 131 -15.07 10.82 -16.52
C GLY A 131 -15.18 12.12 -15.78
N TYR A 132 -16.24 12.33 -15.00
CA TYR A 132 -16.50 13.61 -14.35
C TYR A 132 -15.36 14.02 -13.39
N TYR A 133 -14.73 13.03 -12.75
CA TYR A 133 -13.68 13.24 -11.73
C TYR A 133 -12.24 13.11 -12.25
N ASP A 134 -12.03 12.85 -13.55
CA ASP A 134 -10.68 12.67 -14.14
C ASP A 134 -9.71 13.81 -13.77
N HIS A 135 -10.23 15.04 -13.73
CA HIS A 135 -9.39 16.21 -13.51
C HIS A 135 -8.71 16.20 -12.14
N HIS A 136 -9.37 15.67 -11.09
CA HIS A 136 -8.78 15.54 -9.75
C HIS A 136 -7.56 14.62 -9.76
N PHE A 137 -7.68 13.45 -10.40
CA PHE A 137 -6.56 12.50 -10.49
C PHE A 137 -5.45 12.99 -11.42
N ARG A 138 -5.79 13.78 -12.45
CA ARG A 138 -4.78 14.47 -13.26
C ARG A 138 -4.02 15.51 -12.43
N THR A 139 -4.71 16.24 -11.55
CA THR A 139 -4.09 17.19 -10.62
C THR A 139 -3.17 16.46 -9.66
N LEU A 140 -3.62 15.39 -9.01
CA LEU A 140 -2.80 14.57 -8.13
C LEU A 140 -1.54 14.04 -8.84
N ALA A 141 -1.70 13.45 -10.02
CA ALA A 141 -0.58 12.92 -10.80
C ALA A 141 0.44 14.02 -11.17
N ARG A 142 -0.02 15.23 -11.52
CA ARG A 142 0.88 16.37 -11.76
C ARG A 142 1.63 16.78 -10.51
N ARG A 143 0.95 16.88 -9.36
CA ARG A 143 1.58 17.24 -8.09
C ARG A 143 2.61 16.20 -7.63
N LEU A 144 2.32 14.91 -7.81
CA LEU A 144 3.30 13.85 -7.56
C LEU A 144 4.54 14.01 -8.47
N VAL A 145 4.34 14.33 -9.75
CA VAL A 145 5.45 14.58 -10.68
C VAL A 145 6.25 15.83 -10.29
N GLU A 146 5.56 16.92 -9.94
CA GLU A 146 6.16 18.20 -9.54
C GLU A 146 6.97 18.05 -8.24
N ALA A 147 6.49 17.27 -7.28
CA ALA A 147 7.22 16.93 -6.04
C ALA A 147 8.40 15.97 -6.29
N GLY A 148 8.51 15.36 -7.47
CA GLY A 148 9.55 14.37 -7.79
C GLY A 148 9.26 12.95 -7.29
N ALA A 149 8.01 12.66 -6.89
CA ALA A 149 7.54 11.32 -6.51
C ALA A 149 7.07 10.52 -7.74
N LEU A 150 7.97 10.36 -8.71
CA LEU A 150 7.63 9.92 -10.07
C LEU A 150 7.12 8.49 -10.16
N ASP A 151 7.56 7.59 -9.28
CA ASP A 151 7.30 6.15 -9.30
C ASP A 151 6.46 5.67 -8.11
N THR A 152 5.67 6.59 -7.54
CA THR A 152 4.73 6.31 -6.45
C THR A 152 3.87 5.08 -6.75
N VAL A 153 3.77 4.18 -5.77
CA VAL A 153 2.77 3.11 -5.76
C VAL A 153 1.48 3.70 -5.21
N VAL A 154 0.43 3.69 -6.02
CA VAL A 154 -0.88 4.23 -5.68
C VAL A 154 -1.79 3.08 -5.29
N VAL A 155 -2.16 3.02 -4.02
CA VAL A 155 -3.20 2.12 -3.49
C VAL A 155 -4.53 2.82 -3.68
N LEU A 156 -5.10 2.67 -4.87
CA LEU A 156 -6.31 3.38 -5.26
C LEU A 156 -7.53 2.69 -4.65
N GLY A 157 -8.44 3.44 -4.03
CA GLY A 157 -9.73 2.96 -3.53
C GLY A 157 -9.63 1.64 -2.75
N TRP A 158 -8.73 1.57 -1.77
CA TRP A 158 -8.47 0.39 -0.94
C TRP A 158 -9.75 -0.12 -0.24
N GLU A 159 -9.72 -1.38 0.16
CA GLU A 159 -10.81 -2.07 0.89
C GLU A 159 -12.17 -1.97 0.18
N MET A 160 -12.15 -1.96 -1.15
CA MET A 160 -13.35 -1.72 -1.95
C MET A 160 -14.43 -2.80 -1.79
N ASN A 161 -14.08 -3.98 -1.30
CA ASN A 161 -15.01 -5.08 -1.05
C ASN A 161 -15.85 -4.90 0.22
N GLY A 162 -15.52 -3.93 1.08
CA GLY A 162 -16.29 -3.59 2.26
C GLY A 162 -17.35 -2.51 2.04
N THR A 163 -17.87 -1.97 3.13
CA THR A 163 -18.88 -0.91 3.13
C THR A 163 -18.42 0.41 3.75
N THR A 164 -17.26 0.43 4.40
CA THR A 164 -16.73 1.56 5.15
C THR A 164 -16.56 2.78 4.26
N TYR A 165 -15.95 2.58 3.09
CA TYR A 165 -15.56 3.67 2.23
C TYR A 165 -16.60 4.00 1.16
N THR A 166 -16.64 5.24 0.68
CA THR A 166 -17.40 5.60 -0.54
C THR A 166 -16.74 5.04 -1.79
N SER A 167 -15.43 4.79 -1.71
CA SER A 167 -14.63 4.10 -2.73
C SER A 167 -15.04 2.63 -2.97
N ARG A 168 -15.98 2.09 -2.20
CA ARG A 168 -16.47 0.71 -2.30
C ARG A 168 -17.02 0.35 -3.68
N CYS A 169 -16.84 -0.91 -4.03
CA CYS A 169 -17.19 -1.49 -5.34
C CYS A 169 -18.68 -1.79 -5.49
N ALA A 170 -19.30 -2.37 -4.45
CA ALA A 170 -20.74 -2.39 -4.37
C ALA A 170 -21.24 -0.96 -4.07
N PRO A 171 -22.30 -0.46 -4.73
CA PRO A 171 -23.37 -1.27 -5.32
C PRO A 171 -23.38 -1.27 -6.86
N ASP A 172 -22.30 -0.85 -7.53
CA ASP A 172 -22.18 -0.87 -8.99
C ASP A 172 -20.76 -1.28 -9.44
N PRO A 173 -20.41 -2.59 -9.36
CA PRO A 173 -19.09 -3.09 -9.73
C PRO A 173 -18.71 -2.80 -11.19
N THR A 174 -19.72 -2.66 -12.07
CA THR A 174 -19.48 -2.35 -13.49
C THR A 174 -18.98 -0.91 -13.65
N ALA A 175 -19.66 0.05 -13.00
CA ALA A 175 -19.21 1.43 -12.99
C ALA A 175 -17.87 1.57 -12.24
N TRP A 176 -17.69 0.87 -11.12
CA TRP A 176 -16.45 0.89 -10.35
C TRP A 176 -15.23 0.50 -11.20
N LYS A 177 -15.29 -0.64 -11.90
CA LYS A 177 -14.18 -1.11 -12.76
C LYS A 177 -13.87 -0.13 -13.88
N LYS A 178 -14.91 0.44 -14.51
CA LYS A 178 -14.73 1.46 -15.55
C LYS A 178 -14.11 2.74 -14.99
N TYR A 179 -14.51 3.14 -13.79
CA TYR A 179 -13.97 4.32 -13.12
C TYR A 179 -12.50 4.13 -12.74
N TRP A 180 -12.14 3.00 -12.11
CA TRP A 180 -10.75 2.60 -11.85
C TRP A 180 -9.89 2.75 -13.11
N ASN A 181 -10.33 2.13 -14.21
CA ASN A 181 -9.60 2.15 -15.47
C ASN A 181 -9.41 3.58 -16.02
N ARG A 182 -10.41 4.47 -15.86
CA ARG A 182 -10.28 5.88 -16.23
C ARG A 182 -9.26 6.62 -15.36
N VAL A 183 -9.28 6.41 -14.05
CA VAL A 183 -8.33 7.04 -13.12
C VAL A 183 -6.91 6.64 -13.46
N VAL A 184 -6.64 5.33 -13.59
CA VAL A 184 -5.32 4.80 -13.95
C VAL A 184 -4.84 5.36 -15.29
N THR A 185 -5.70 5.34 -16.31
CA THR A 185 -5.38 5.92 -17.63
C THR A 185 -5.04 7.40 -17.54
N THR A 186 -5.80 8.16 -16.75
CA THR A 186 -5.62 9.60 -16.58
C THR A 186 -4.31 9.92 -15.89
N MET A 187 -4.00 9.24 -14.79
CA MET A 187 -2.75 9.42 -14.05
C MET A 187 -1.54 9.03 -14.90
N ARG A 188 -1.58 7.88 -15.60
CA ARG A 188 -0.50 7.43 -16.51
C ARG A 188 -0.32 8.34 -17.73
N SER A 189 -1.33 9.15 -18.08
CA SER A 189 -1.22 10.12 -19.19
C SER A 189 -0.38 11.36 -18.84
N VAL A 190 -0.08 11.60 -17.54
CA VAL A 190 0.72 12.74 -17.11
C VAL A 190 2.20 12.46 -17.41
N PRO A 191 2.88 13.30 -18.22
CA PRO A 191 4.28 13.08 -18.57
C PRO A 191 5.19 13.05 -17.34
N GLY A 192 6.18 12.16 -17.35
CA GLY A 192 7.15 11.99 -16.26
C GLY A 192 6.72 11.02 -15.16
N GLY A 193 5.41 10.76 -15.02
CA GLY A 193 4.88 9.76 -14.09
C GLY A 193 5.16 8.34 -14.54
N LYS A 194 5.61 7.50 -13.60
CA LYS A 194 5.83 6.05 -13.72
C LYS A 194 5.09 5.32 -12.59
N PHE A 195 3.86 5.73 -12.33
CA PHE A 195 3.05 5.22 -11.23
C PHE A 195 2.71 3.75 -11.42
N ARG A 196 2.70 3.02 -10.30
CA ARG A 196 2.17 1.65 -10.22
C ARG A 196 0.89 1.64 -9.41
N PHE A 197 -0.07 0.80 -9.78
CA PHE A 197 -1.38 0.73 -9.14
C PHE A 197 -1.55 -0.60 -8.41
N ASP A 198 -1.84 -0.48 -7.12
CA ASP A 198 -2.05 -1.59 -6.21
C ASP A 198 -3.56 -1.81 -6.00
N PHE A 199 -4.08 -2.94 -6.47
CA PHE A 199 -5.46 -3.35 -6.27
C PHE A 199 -5.58 -4.06 -4.92
N ASN A 200 -6.14 -3.36 -3.93
CA ASN A 200 -6.00 -3.72 -2.53
C ASN A 200 -7.36 -3.89 -1.81
N PRO A 201 -7.91 -5.11 -1.75
CA PRO A 201 -9.10 -5.42 -0.96
C PRO A 201 -8.78 -5.68 0.52
N SER A 202 -9.81 -5.65 1.37
CA SER A 202 -9.74 -6.25 2.71
C SER A 202 -9.74 -7.78 2.61
N ARG A 203 -9.06 -8.44 3.54
CA ARG A 203 -9.05 -9.90 3.67
C ARG A 203 -10.46 -10.48 3.76
N GLY A 204 -10.70 -11.51 2.96
CA GLY A 204 -11.95 -12.27 2.96
C GLY A 204 -13.00 -11.69 2.02
N ARG A 205 -14.23 -12.19 2.12
CA ARG A 205 -15.33 -11.76 1.25
C ARG A 205 -15.77 -10.33 1.54
N ASP A 206 -15.90 -10.00 2.81
CA ASP A 206 -16.64 -8.81 3.30
C ASP A 206 -18.03 -8.69 2.61
N ALA A 207 -18.39 -7.55 2.03
CA ALA A 207 -19.70 -7.32 1.43
C ALA A 207 -19.85 -7.91 0.01
N ILE A 208 -18.77 -7.94 -0.77
CA ILE A 208 -18.73 -8.48 -2.13
C ILE A 208 -17.40 -9.19 -2.38
N PRO A 209 -17.36 -10.40 -3.00
CA PRO A 209 -16.11 -11.01 -3.43
C PRO A 209 -15.20 -10.01 -4.16
N TRP A 210 -14.01 -9.71 -3.61
CA TRP A 210 -13.15 -8.68 -4.18
C TRP A 210 -12.74 -8.97 -5.63
N THR A 211 -12.72 -10.25 -6.03
CA THR A 211 -12.46 -10.67 -7.42
C THR A 211 -13.51 -10.15 -8.40
N GLU A 212 -14.75 -9.90 -7.97
CA GLU A 212 -15.80 -9.32 -8.84
C GLU A 212 -15.51 -7.86 -9.21
N CYS A 213 -14.72 -7.20 -8.36
CA CYS A 213 -14.27 -5.83 -8.51
C CYS A 213 -12.98 -5.71 -9.32
N TYR A 214 -12.29 -6.81 -9.64
CA TYR A 214 -11.02 -6.76 -10.35
C TYR A 214 -11.15 -6.05 -11.72
N PRO A 215 -10.44 -4.94 -11.98
CA PRO A 215 -10.67 -4.10 -13.16
C PRO A 215 -9.91 -4.57 -14.42
N GLY A 216 -9.01 -5.54 -14.28
CA GLY A 216 -8.23 -6.17 -15.36
C GLY A 216 -6.72 -5.95 -15.25
N ASP A 217 -5.94 -6.78 -15.96
CA ASP A 217 -4.47 -6.81 -15.86
C ASP A 217 -3.78 -5.56 -16.37
N ASP A 218 -4.40 -4.82 -17.29
CA ASP A 218 -3.79 -3.66 -17.97
C ASP A 218 -3.61 -2.46 -17.04
N THR A 219 -4.42 -2.38 -15.98
CA THR A 219 -4.50 -1.23 -15.07
C THR A 219 -4.15 -1.57 -13.62
N VAL A 220 -3.72 -2.80 -13.37
CA VAL A 220 -3.27 -3.28 -12.07
C VAL A 220 -1.85 -3.79 -12.18
N ASP A 221 -0.95 -3.26 -11.36
CA ASP A 221 0.46 -3.65 -11.33
C ASP A 221 0.76 -4.60 -10.17
N ILE A 222 0.02 -4.48 -9.06
CA ILE A 222 0.23 -5.21 -7.81
C ILE A 222 -1.13 -5.67 -7.26
N ILE A 223 -1.19 -6.87 -6.69
CA ILE A 223 -2.36 -7.38 -5.97
C ILE A 223 -2.12 -7.29 -4.47
N GLY A 224 -2.66 -6.26 -3.84
CA GLY A 224 -2.58 -6.03 -2.41
C GLY A 224 -3.60 -6.85 -1.61
N MET A 225 -3.49 -6.71 -0.29
CA MET A 225 -4.50 -7.15 0.66
C MET A 225 -4.25 -6.42 1.99
N ASP A 226 -5.32 -5.87 2.57
CA ASP A 226 -5.31 -5.40 3.95
C ASP A 226 -5.74 -6.52 4.88
N SER A 227 -4.96 -6.75 5.94
CA SER A 227 -5.22 -7.86 6.88
C SER A 227 -4.97 -7.46 8.33
N TYR A 228 -6.05 -7.44 9.10
CA TYR A 228 -6.01 -7.26 10.55
C TYR A 228 -6.45 -8.53 11.28
N ASP A 229 -6.08 -8.65 12.55
CA ASP A 229 -6.47 -9.77 13.41
C ASP A 229 -7.91 -9.65 13.92
N GLN A 230 -8.85 -9.71 12.99
CA GLN A 230 -10.27 -9.59 13.27
C GLN A 230 -11.11 -10.71 12.64
N PRO A 231 -12.30 -10.99 13.20
CA PRO A 231 -13.29 -11.84 12.55
C PRO A 231 -13.77 -11.28 11.19
N PRO A 232 -14.13 -12.14 10.22
CA PRO A 232 -14.07 -13.60 10.30
C PRO A 232 -12.62 -14.12 10.33
N GLY A 233 -12.37 -15.12 11.18
CA GLY A 233 -11.01 -15.61 11.46
C GLY A 233 -10.65 -15.64 12.94
N ALA A 234 -10.92 -16.77 13.61
CA ALA A 234 -10.59 -16.95 15.03
C ALA A 234 -9.08 -17.22 15.26
N ASP A 235 -8.39 -17.73 14.23
CA ASP A 235 -6.95 -17.97 14.20
C ASP A 235 -6.39 -17.65 12.80
N PHE A 236 -5.06 -17.61 12.70
CA PHE A 236 -4.37 -17.25 11.46
C PHE A 236 -4.61 -18.25 10.31
N ASP A 237 -4.76 -19.55 10.61
CA ASP A 237 -4.99 -20.56 9.56
C ASP A 237 -6.34 -20.31 8.87
N ARG A 238 -7.34 -19.82 9.61
CA ARG A 238 -8.59 -19.37 8.99
C ARG A 238 -8.43 -18.13 8.12
N HIS A 239 -7.56 -17.18 8.47
CA HIS A 239 -7.26 -15.99 7.65
C HIS A 239 -6.66 -16.38 6.31
N VAL A 240 -5.87 -17.45 6.30
CA VAL A 240 -5.28 -18.04 5.09
C VAL A 240 -6.33 -18.74 4.24
N ASN A 241 -7.11 -19.64 4.85
CA ASN A 241 -7.93 -20.62 4.14
C ASN A 241 -9.37 -20.17 3.86
N GLU A 242 -9.85 -19.09 4.47
CA GLU A 242 -11.20 -18.62 4.21
C GLU A 242 -11.39 -18.17 2.75
N PRO A 243 -12.63 -18.21 2.22
CA PRO A 243 -12.91 -17.69 0.90
C PRO A 243 -12.44 -16.25 0.78
N TYR A 244 -11.66 -15.97 -0.28
CA TYR A 244 -11.11 -14.64 -0.55
C TYR A 244 -10.07 -14.16 0.49
N GLY A 245 -9.53 -15.08 1.31
CA GLY A 245 -8.47 -14.84 2.30
C GLY A 245 -7.05 -14.76 1.70
N LEU A 246 -6.03 -14.89 2.54
CA LEU A 246 -4.62 -14.67 2.15
C LEU A 246 -4.14 -15.63 1.06
N GLN A 247 -4.50 -16.92 1.13
CA GLN A 247 -4.09 -17.87 0.08
C GLN A 247 -4.72 -17.51 -1.25
N LYS A 248 -6.00 -17.08 -1.24
CA LYS A 248 -6.69 -16.70 -2.47
C LYS A 248 -6.04 -15.49 -3.14
N GLN A 249 -5.50 -14.53 -2.38
CA GLN A 249 -4.72 -13.42 -2.92
C GLN A 249 -3.47 -13.93 -3.66
N VAL A 250 -2.69 -14.80 -3.01
CA VAL A 250 -1.45 -15.36 -3.58
C VAL A 250 -1.73 -16.10 -4.88
N ASP A 251 -2.74 -16.98 -4.87
CA ASP A 251 -3.11 -17.76 -6.04
C ASP A 251 -3.60 -16.87 -7.19
N PHE A 252 -4.42 -15.86 -6.87
CA PHE A 252 -4.93 -14.92 -7.87
C PHE A 252 -3.81 -14.05 -8.46
N ALA A 253 -2.89 -13.55 -7.64
CA ALA A 253 -1.75 -12.80 -8.14
C ALA A 253 -0.86 -13.65 -9.06
N ALA A 254 -0.64 -14.92 -8.71
CA ALA A 254 0.10 -15.86 -9.55
C ALA A 254 -0.62 -16.14 -10.89
N GLU A 255 -1.95 -16.34 -10.87
CA GLU A 255 -2.78 -16.52 -12.07
C GLU A 255 -2.67 -15.32 -13.03
N HIS A 256 -2.60 -14.12 -12.48
CA HIS A 256 -2.51 -12.86 -13.23
C HIS A 256 -1.07 -12.38 -13.49
N GLY A 257 -0.06 -13.15 -13.08
CA GLY A 257 1.36 -12.79 -13.26
C GLY A 257 1.78 -11.50 -12.53
N LYS A 258 1.16 -11.21 -11.37
CA LYS A 258 1.38 -10.01 -10.57
C LYS A 258 2.14 -10.32 -9.28
N GLN A 259 2.85 -9.33 -8.75
CA GLN A 259 3.40 -9.40 -7.40
C GLN A 259 2.29 -9.12 -6.37
N ILE A 260 2.47 -9.64 -5.16
CA ILE A 260 1.60 -9.33 -4.02
C ILE A 260 2.19 -8.21 -3.15
N SER A 261 1.33 -7.54 -2.39
CA SER A 261 1.69 -6.60 -1.32
C SER A 261 0.77 -6.76 -0.11
N TYR A 262 1.17 -6.16 1.01
CA TYR A 262 0.32 -5.96 2.20
C TYR A 262 0.38 -4.50 2.61
N PRO A 263 -0.39 -3.60 1.96
CA PRO A 263 -0.41 -2.17 2.26
C PRO A 263 -0.85 -1.87 3.69
N GLU A 264 -1.69 -2.72 4.27
CA GLU A 264 -2.02 -2.64 5.68
C GLU A 264 -2.03 -4.01 6.33
N TRP A 265 -1.37 -4.10 7.48
CA TRP A 265 -1.64 -5.18 8.41
C TRP A 265 -1.32 -4.75 9.84
N GLY A 266 -1.94 -5.40 10.80
CA GLY A 266 -1.73 -5.07 12.20
C GLY A 266 -2.73 -5.76 13.11
N LEU A 267 -2.77 -5.30 14.35
CA LEU A 267 -3.74 -5.75 15.35
C LEU A 267 -5.06 -4.98 15.20
N PHE A 268 -6.13 -5.44 15.81
CA PHE A 268 -7.41 -4.76 15.86
C PHE A 268 -8.31 -5.35 16.95
N ARG A 269 -9.19 -6.30 16.61
CA ARG A 269 -10.29 -6.72 17.50
C ARG A 269 -9.92 -7.82 18.48
N ASN A 270 -8.80 -8.50 18.27
CA ASN A 270 -8.34 -9.56 19.17
C ASN A 270 -7.27 -9.07 20.17
N GLY A 271 -7.01 -7.76 20.24
CA GLY A 271 -6.11 -7.13 21.21
C GLY A 271 -4.63 -7.48 21.00
N ASP A 272 -3.87 -7.56 22.10
CA ASP A 272 -2.46 -7.93 22.05
C ASP A 272 -2.28 -9.40 21.61
N ASN A 273 -2.04 -9.60 20.31
CA ASN A 273 -2.04 -10.91 19.67
C ASN A 273 -0.65 -11.27 19.07
N PRO A 274 0.30 -11.74 19.91
CA PRO A 274 1.63 -12.12 19.46
C PRO A 274 1.64 -13.28 18.46
N THR A 275 0.60 -14.13 18.49
CA THR A 275 0.45 -15.25 17.56
C THR A 275 0.18 -14.75 16.15
N TYR A 276 -0.77 -13.84 15.98
CA TYR A 276 -1.04 -13.21 14.67
C TYR A 276 0.20 -12.52 14.12
N MET A 277 0.87 -11.71 14.96
CA MET A 277 2.08 -10.98 14.60
C MET A 277 3.17 -11.92 14.05
N ARG A 278 3.44 -13.02 14.76
CA ARG A 278 4.43 -14.03 14.34
C ARG A 278 4.05 -14.68 13.01
N ARG A 279 2.80 -15.16 12.90
CA ARG A 279 2.33 -15.92 11.74
C ARG A 279 2.23 -15.05 10.49
N MET A 280 1.86 -13.77 10.62
CA MET A 280 1.86 -12.82 9.50
C MET A 280 3.28 -12.52 9.01
N LEU A 281 4.24 -12.31 9.91
CA LEU A 281 5.65 -12.14 9.54
C LEU A 281 6.24 -13.39 8.87
N GLU A 282 5.88 -14.59 9.34
CA GLU A 282 6.26 -15.85 8.70
C GLU A 282 5.66 -15.97 7.29
N TRP A 283 4.38 -15.60 7.13
CA TRP A 283 3.70 -15.57 5.85
C TRP A 283 4.35 -14.62 4.85
N ILE A 284 4.69 -13.40 5.29
CA ILE A 284 5.41 -12.39 4.50
C ILE A 284 6.79 -12.93 4.09
N ARG A 285 7.52 -13.57 5.00
CA ARG A 285 8.83 -14.16 4.71
C ARG A 285 8.74 -15.29 3.68
N GLN A 286 7.68 -16.10 3.74
CA GLN A 286 7.43 -17.20 2.82
C GLN A 286 7.10 -16.71 1.41
N HIS A 287 6.17 -15.76 1.29
CA HIS A 287 5.63 -15.33 -0.01
C HIS A 287 6.35 -14.14 -0.63
N LYS A 288 7.22 -13.46 0.12
CA LYS A 288 8.09 -12.38 -0.35
C LYS A 288 7.33 -11.31 -1.15
N PRO A 289 6.31 -10.65 -0.57
CA PRO A 289 5.61 -9.56 -1.24
C PRO A 289 6.58 -8.47 -1.69
N LEU A 290 6.19 -7.74 -2.73
CA LEU A 290 6.95 -6.57 -3.19
C LEU A 290 7.19 -5.60 -2.03
N TYR A 291 6.15 -5.36 -1.23
CA TYR A 291 6.24 -4.60 0.01
C TYR A 291 5.18 -5.01 1.03
N HIS A 292 5.40 -4.63 2.29
CA HIS A 292 4.39 -4.67 3.34
C HIS A 292 4.59 -3.53 4.34
N THR A 293 3.50 -3.07 4.94
CA THR A 293 3.47 -1.92 5.85
C THR A 293 2.60 -2.23 7.06
N ILE A 294 3.17 -2.10 8.26
CA ILE A 294 2.39 -2.24 9.50
C ILE A 294 1.66 -0.93 9.81
N THR A 295 0.40 -1.01 10.21
CA THR A 295 -0.38 0.16 10.65
C THR A 295 -0.10 0.41 12.12
N ASP A 296 0.57 1.52 12.45
CA ASP A 296 1.13 1.72 13.79
C ASP A 296 0.53 2.92 14.54
N TYR A 297 -0.67 2.71 15.08
CA TYR A 297 -1.34 3.53 16.10
C TYR A 297 -2.33 2.63 16.85
N CYS A 298 -2.81 3.00 18.03
CA CYS A 298 -3.75 2.13 18.76
C CYS A 298 -5.11 2.00 18.04
N PRO A 299 -5.73 0.81 17.99
CA PRO A 299 -5.30 -0.45 18.63
C PRO A 299 -4.37 -1.32 17.76
N HIS A 300 -3.98 -0.86 16.57
CA HIS A 300 -3.32 -1.66 15.55
C HIS A 300 -1.81 -1.86 15.73
N GLY A 301 -1.17 -0.85 16.32
CA GLY A 301 0.27 -0.72 16.34
C GLY A 301 0.98 -1.58 17.36
N VAL A 302 2.30 -1.62 17.21
CA VAL A 302 3.26 -2.34 18.05
C VAL A 302 4.37 -1.44 18.59
N TRP A 303 4.52 -0.22 18.05
CA TRP A 303 5.53 0.72 18.50
C TRP A 303 4.90 1.97 19.11
N GLN A 304 3.94 2.61 18.44
CA GLN A 304 3.20 3.74 19.00
C GLN A 304 2.06 3.33 19.95
N CYS A 305 1.71 2.04 20.01
CA CYS A 305 0.65 1.55 20.88
C CYS A 305 1.21 0.73 22.05
N ASP A 306 1.08 1.28 23.27
CA ASP A 306 1.53 0.62 24.50
C ASP A 306 0.59 -0.51 24.97
N GLU A 307 -0.59 -0.65 24.34
CA GLU A 307 -1.58 -1.68 24.68
C GLU A 307 -1.20 -3.09 24.19
N ASN A 308 -0.17 -3.20 23.33
CA ASN A 308 0.20 -4.44 22.64
C ASN A 308 1.62 -4.97 22.99
N PRO A 309 2.03 -5.03 24.28
CA PRO A 309 3.43 -5.27 24.67
C PRO A 309 3.99 -6.64 24.27
N GLN A 310 3.17 -7.69 24.18
CA GLN A 310 3.61 -9.02 23.73
C GLN A 310 3.86 -9.03 22.23
N SER A 311 2.96 -8.42 21.45
CA SER A 311 3.10 -8.28 20.00
C SER A 311 4.26 -7.38 19.62
N SER A 312 4.48 -6.28 20.37
CA SER A 312 5.68 -5.44 20.24
C SER A 312 6.96 -6.24 20.39
N ARG A 313 7.01 -7.14 21.38
CA ARG A 313 8.16 -8.02 21.59
C ARG A 313 8.39 -8.94 20.41
N VAL A 314 7.36 -9.62 19.92
CA VAL A 314 7.46 -10.52 18.76
C VAL A 314 7.91 -9.77 17.51
N PHE A 315 7.26 -8.64 17.20
CA PHE A 315 7.57 -7.84 16.03
C PHE A 315 9.03 -7.36 16.07
N ARG A 316 9.46 -6.85 17.21
CA ARG A 316 10.85 -6.43 17.41
C ARG A 316 11.80 -7.62 17.30
N GLU A 317 11.60 -8.71 18.02
CA GLU A 317 12.48 -9.90 17.99
C GLU A 317 12.67 -10.46 16.56
N MET A 318 11.62 -10.45 15.74
CA MET A 318 11.68 -10.99 14.38
C MET A 318 12.32 -10.04 13.36
N LEU A 319 12.36 -8.74 13.64
CA LEU A 319 12.86 -7.72 12.71
C LEU A 319 14.12 -6.99 13.21
N TYR A 320 14.51 -7.20 14.46
CA TYR A 320 15.65 -6.55 15.08
C TYR A 320 16.96 -6.93 14.40
N GLY A 321 17.74 -5.93 13.99
CA GLY A 321 19.12 -6.14 13.52
C GLY A 321 19.26 -7.02 12.27
N VAL A 322 18.19 -7.21 11.49
CA VAL A 322 18.29 -7.88 10.19
C VAL A 322 18.98 -6.89 9.23
N GLU A 323 20.26 -7.09 8.96
CA GLU A 323 21.00 -6.35 7.90
C GLU A 323 20.35 -6.63 6.53
N PRO A 324 20.34 -5.68 5.58
CA PRO A 324 20.01 -5.98 4.20
C PRO A 324 20.99 -7.05 3.70
N SER A 325 20.47 -8.14 3.15
CA SER A 325 21.25 -9.30 2.72
C SER A 325 22.43 -8.90 1.84
N VAL A 326 23.62 -8.83 2.45
CA VAL A 326 24.89 -8.88 1.73
C VAL A 326 24.98 -10.29 1.14
N PRO A 327 25.39 -10.48 -0.13
CA PRO A 327 25.71 -11.81 -0.62
C PRO A 327 26.74 -12.40 0.32
N VAL A 328 26.39 -13.46 1.03
CA VAL A 328 27.37 -14.23 1.79
C VAL A 328 28.33 -14.83 0.76
N ASP A 329 29.60 -14.46 0.84
CA ASP A 329 30.64 -15.20 0.13
C ASP A 329 30.50 -16.69 0.50
N PRO A 330 30.66 -17.61 -0.46
CA PRO A 330 30.58 -19.03 -0.16
C PRO A 330 31.58 -19.35 0.94
N VAL A 331 31.07 -19.84 2.07
CA VAL A 331 31.93 -20.43 3.11
C VAL A 331 32.70 -21.58 2.47
N ASP A 332 34.02 -21.56 2.61
CA ASP A 332 34.88 -22.66 2.18
C ASP A 332 34.33 -23.97 2.78
N PRO A 333 34.26 -25.07 1.99
CA PRO A 333 33.78 -26.34 2.49
C PRO A 333 34.65 -26.78 3.67
N VAL A 334 34.01 -27.01 4.82
CA VAL A 334 34.66 -27.66 5.95
C VAL A 334 35.02 -29.09 5.57
N ASP A 335 36.25 -29.51 5.87
CA ASP A 335 36.72 -30.86 5.64
C ASP A 335 35.78 -31.87 6.32
N PRO A 336 35.44 -32.99 5.65
CA PRO A 336 34.55 -34.00 6.22
C PRO A 336 35.17 -34.59 7.49
N VAL A 337 34.41 -34.59 8.58
CA VAL A 337 34.77 -35.33 9.79
C VAL A 337 34.61 -36.83 9.54
N ASP A 338 35.59 -37.61 9.98
CA ASP A 338 35.58 -39.07 9.86
C ASP A 338 34.33 -39.67 10.53
N PRO A 339 33.71 -40.70 9.94
CA PRO A 339 32.54 -41.33 10.51
C PRO A 339 32.87 -42.02 11.83
N VAL A 340 32.04 -41.78 12.84
CA VAL A 340 32.07 -42.52 14.11
C VAL A 340 31.53 -43.94 13.89
N ASP A 341 32.20 -44.92 14.50
CA ASP A 341 31.82 -46.32 14.43
C ASP A 341 30.38 -46.56 14.94
N PRO A 342 29.60 -47.44 14.30
CA PRO A 342 28.25 -47.74 14.72
C PRO A 342 28.24 -48.45 16.08
N VAL A 343 27.37 -47.97 16.98
CA VAL A 343 27.03 -48.68 18.21
C VAL A 343 26.12 -49.86 17.92
N ASP A 344 26.39 -51.00 18.53
CA ASP A 344 25.61 -52.23 18.37
C ASP A 344 24.15 -52.03 18.82
N PRO A 345 23.17 -52.61 18.10
CA PRO A 345 21.76 -52.52 18.45
C PRO A 345 21.47 -53.31 19.75
N VAL A 346 20.67 -52.72 20.62
CA VAL A 346 20.09 -53.41 21.78
C VAL A 346 18.94 -54.32 21.33
N ASP A 347 18.88 -55.53 21.90
CA ASP A 347 17.86 -56.53 21.59
C ASP A 347 16.43 -56.01 21.88
N PRO A 348 15.45 -56.33 21.02
CA PRO A 348 14.06 -55.96 21.24
C PRO A 348 13.46 -56.74 22.41
N VAL A 349 12.68 -56.06 23.25
CA VAL A 349 11.82 -56.68 24.26
C VAL A 349 10.60 -57.31 23.60
N ASP A 350 10.23 -58.51 24.05
CA ASP A 350 9.08 -59.26 23.54
C ASP A 350 7.75 -58.49 23.73
N PRO A 351 6.83 -58.55 22.76
CA PRO A 351 5.51 -57.93 22.88
C PRO A 351 4.65 -58.66 23.92
N VAL A 352 3.97 -57.89 24.76
CA VAL A 352 2.90 -58.40 25.64
C VAL A 352 1.65 -58.72 24.83
N ASP A 353 1.04 -59.88 25.10
CA ASP A 353 -0.18 -60.35 24.44
C ASP A 353 -1.35 -59.37 24.63
N PRO A 354 -2.19 -59.18 23.60
CA PRO A 354 -3.38 -58.34 23.70
C PRO A 354 -4.43 -58.99 24.60
N VAL A 355 -5.03 -58.17 25.47
CA VAL A 355 -6.21 -58.56 26.26
C VAL A 355 -7.45 -58.61 25.36
N ASP A 356 -8.26 -59.65 25.52
CA ASP A 356 -9.52 -59.84 24.79
C ASP A 356 -10.49 -58.66 25.01
N PRO A 357 -11.23 -58.24 23.97
CA PRO A 357 -12.23 -57.19 24.10
C PRO A 357 -13.42 -57.70 24.94
N VAL A 358 -13.85 -56.86 25.88
CA VAL A 358 -15.11 -57.06 26.62
C VAL A 358 -16.31 -56.76 25.71
N ASP A 359 -17.32 -57.64 25.73
CA ASP A 359 -18.56 -57.49 24.97
C ASP A 359 -19.31 -56.20 25.37
N PRO A 360 -19.93 -55.50 24.39
CA PRO A 360 -20.73 -54.32 24.68
C PRO A 360 -22.02 -54.68 25.45
N VAL A 361 -22.28 -53.95 26.52
CA VAL A 361 -23.57 -54.01 27.24
C VAL A 361 -24.66 -53.33 26.42
N ASP A 362 -25.84 -53.98 26.33
CA ASP A 362 -27.02 -53.44 25.65
C ASP A 362 -27.44 -52.08 26.24
N PRO A 363 -27.89 -51.12 25.41
CA PRO A 363 -28.38 -49.84 25.89
C PRO A 363 -29.68 -50.01 26.67
N VAL A 364 -29.73 -49.41 27.85
CA VAL A 364 -30.97 -49.26 28.63
C VAL A 364 -31.89 -48.22 27.97
N ASP A 365 -33.19 -48.53 27.91
CA ASP A 365 -34.23 -47.64 27.39
C ASP A 365 -34.25 -46.30 28.16
N PRO A 366 -34.49 -45.16 27.48
CA PRO A 366 -34.62 -43.87 28.13
C PRO A 366 -35.87 -43.83 29.02
N VAL A 367 -35.69 -43.42 30.26
CA VAL A 367 -36.78 -43.06 31.17
C VAL A 367 -37.43 -41.75 30.73
N ASP A 368 -38.77 -41.74 30.68
CA ASP A 368 -39.57 -40.54 30.38
C ASP A 368 -39.28 -39.40 31.38
N PRO A 369 -39.13 -38.15 30.93
CA PRO A 369 -38.98 -37.01 31.82
C PRO A 369 -40.29 -36.76 32.60
N VAL A 370 -40.14 -36.69 33.93
CA VAL A 370 -41.18 -36.21 34.84
C VAL A 370 -41.50 -34.73 34.60
N ASP A 371 -42.79 -34.47 34.51
CA ASP A 371 -43.47 -33.21 34.25
C ASP A 371 -43.16 -32.13 35.32
N PRO A 372 -42.56 -30.97 34.97
CA PRO A 372 -42.50 -29.83 35.86
C PRO A 372 -43.81 -29.03 35.75
N THR A 373 -44.49 -28.95 36.89
CA THR A 373 -45.66 -28.12 37.20
C THR A 373 -45.75 -26.78 36.44
N LEU A 374 -46.91 -26.57 35.79
CA LEU A 374 -47.43 -25.37 35.15
C LEU A 374 -47.22 -24.04 35.92
N PRO A 375 -46.72 -22.99 35.25
CA PRO A 375 -47.09 -21.60 35.53
C PRO A 375 -48.31 -21.17 34.70
N GLU A 376 -49.18 -20.34 35.28
CA GLU A 376 -50.44 -19.85 34.72
C GLU A 376 -50.29 -19.11 33.36
N PRO A 377 -51.32 -19.16 32.48
CA PRO A 377 -51.24 -18.56 31.15
C PRO A 377 -51.43 -17.04 31.19
N LYS A 378 -50.46 -16.32 30.58
CA LYS A 378 -50.61 -14.92 30.15
C LYS A 378 -51.56 -14.85 28.94
N PRO A 379 -52.42 -13.83 28.83
CA PRO A 379 -53.34 -13.70 27.70
C PRO A 379 -52.60 -13.41 26.38
N GLU A 380 -52.97 -14.13 25.32
CA GLU A 380 -52.46 -14.00 23.96
C GLU A 380 -52.85 -12.65 23.31
N PRO A 381 -51.95 -12.03 22.51
CA PRO A 381 -52.32 -10.92 21.64
C PRO A 381 -53.17 -11.41 20.45
N LYS A 382 -54.24 -10.66 20.13
CA LYS A 382 -55.13 -10.91 18.99
C LYS A 382 -54.32 -11.04 17.67
N PRO A 383 -54.70 -11.97 16.77
CA PRO A 383 -54.09 -12.06 15.44
C PRO A 383 -54.40 -10.80 14.61
N GLU A 384 -53.36 -10.21 14.03
CA GLU A 384 -53.51 -9.22 12.96
C GLU A 384 -54.14 -9.87 11.71
N PRO A 385 -54.99 -9.12 10.97
CA PRO A 385 -55.63 -9.65 9.78
C PRO A 385 -54.61 -9.94 8.68
N LYS A 386 -54.66 -11.17 8.16
CA LYS A 386 -53.94 -11.62 6.96
C LYS A 386 -54.18 -10.65 5.79
N PRO A 387 -53.15 -10.18 5.08
CA PRO A 387 -53.35 -9.45 3.83
C PRO A 387 -54.04 -10.37 2.82
N GLU A 388 -55.11 -9.87 2.18
CA GLU A 388 -55.76 -10.55 1.06
C GLU A 388 -54.75 -10.79 -0.09
N PRO A 389 -54.80 -11.95 -0.76
CA PRO A 389 -53.94 -12.21 -1.90
C PRO A 389 -54.29 -11.25 -3.05
N LYS A 390 -53.30 -10.45 -3.47
CA LYS A 390 -53.38 -9.69 -4.73
C LYS A 390 -53.68 -10.67 -5.89
N PRO A 391 -54.53 -10.29 -6.85
CA PRO A 391 -54.76 -11.11 -8.04
C PRO A 391 -53.44 -11.37 -8.78
N GLU A 392 -53.18 -12.64 -9.11
CA GLU A 392 -52.09 -13.00 -10.01
C GLU A 392 -52.26 -12.26 -11.35
N PRO A 393 -51.21 -11.62 -11.88
CA PRO A 393 -51.26 -11.09 -13.23
C PRO A 393 -51.41 -12.25 -14.22
N LYS A 394 -52.43 -12.17 -15.08
CA LYS A 394 -52.62 -13.08 -16.21
C LYS A 394 -51.31 -13.20 -17.00
N PRO A 395 -50.94 -14.40 -17.48
CA PRO A 395 -49.79 -14.57 -18.35
C PRO A 395 -49.93 -13.67 -19.58
N GLU A 396 -48.97 -12.77 -19.79
CA GLU A 396 -48.84 -12.09 -21.07
C GLU A 396 -48.59 -13.12 -22.17
N PRO A 397 -49.21 -12.98 -23.36
CA PRO A 397 -48.99 -13.89 -24.47
C PRO A 397 -47.51 -13.85 -24.88
N LYS A 398 -46.88 -15.03 -24.90
CA LYS A 398 -45.56 -15.26 -25.48
C LYS A 398 -45.47 -14.56 -26.85
N PRO A 399 -44.45 -13.73 -27.11
CA PRO A 399 -44.19 -13.25 -28.45
C PRO A 399 -43.98 -14.46 -29.39
N GLU A 400 -44.74 -14.50 -30.48
CA GLU A 400 -44.47 -15.46 -31.56
C GLU A 400 -43.02 -15.31 -32.04
N PRO A 401 -42.32 -16.42 -32.30
CA PRO A 401 -40.95 -16.35 -32.82
C PRO A 401 -40.97 -15.65 -34.18
N LYS A 402 -40.28 -14.50 -34.26
CA LYS A 402 -39.96 -13.88 -35.55
C LYS A 402 -39.27 -14.92 -36.44
N PRO A 403 -39.59 -14.96 -37.74
CA PRO A 403 -38.90 -15.85 -38.68
C PRO A 403 -37.40 -15.59 -38.63
N GLU A 404 -36.61 -16.65 -38.49
CA GLU A 404 -35.16 -16.59 -38.65
C GLU A 404 -34.81 -15.96 -40.02
N PRO A 405 -33.94 -14.94 -40.07
CA PRO A 405 -33.43 -14.47 -41.34
C PRO A 405 -32.64 -15.61 -42.00
N LYS A 406 -33.03 -15.95 -43.25
CA LYS A 406 -32.27 -16.87 -44.10
C LYS A 406 -30.80 -16.46 -44.12
N PRO A 407 -29.85 -17.42 -44.06
CA PRO A 407 -28.44 -17.11 -44.20
C PRO A 407 -28.20 -16.38 -45.52
N GLU A 408 -27.67 -15.17 -45.45
CA GLU A 408 -27.12 -14.51 -46.62
C GLU A 408 -25.98 -15.38 -47.19
N PRO A 409 -25.88 -15.53 -48.52
CA PRO A 409 -24.80 -16.29 -49.12
C PRO A 409 -23.46 -15.67 -48.75
N LYS A 410 -22.54 -16.51 -48.22
CA LYS A 410 -21.13 -16.16 -48.00
C LYS A 410 -20.58 -15.48 -49.26
N PRO A 411 -19.93 -14.30 -49.13
CA PRO A 411 -19.13 -13.76 -50.21
C PRO A 411 -18.04 -14.77 -50.58
N GLU A 412 -17.95 -15.13 -51.87
CA GLU A 412 -16.83 -15.89 -52.40
C GLU A 412 -15.52 -15.17 -52.06
N PRO A 413 -14.47 -15.90 -51.62
CA PRO A 413 -13.18 -15.29 -51.35
C PRO A 413 -12.64 -14.70 -52.64
N LYS A 414 -12.43 -13.37 -52.65
CA LYS A 414 -11.66 -12.71 -53.70
C LYS A 414 -10.28 -13.36 -53.80
N PRO A 415 -9.75 -13.58 -55.02
CA PRO A 415 -8.41 -14.11 -55.20
C PRO A 415 -7.40 -13.24 -54.46
N GLU A 416 -6.54 -13.88 -53.66
CA GLU A 416 -5.39 -13.22 -53.05
C GLU A 416 -4.53 -12.55 -54.15
N PRO A 417 -4.17 -11.26 -54.02
CA PRO A 417 -3.20 -10.66 -54.90
C PRO A 417 -1.85 -11.35 -54.69
N LYS A 418 -1.27 -11.85 -55.78
CA LYS A 418 0.09 -12.40 -55.83
C LYS A 418 1.06 -11.42 -55.12
N PRO A 419 2.02 -11.93 -54.34
CA PRO A 419 3.03 -11.08 -53.72
C PRO A 419 3.80 -10.34 -54.82
N GLU A 420 3.78 -9.01 -54.77
CA GLU A 420 4.73 -8.22 -55.54
C GLU A 420 6.15 -8.55 -55.05
N PRO A 421 7.12 -8.74 -55.97
CA PRO A 421 8.49 -8.99 -55.59
C PRO A 421 9.04 -7.78 -54.81
N LYS A 422 9.55 -8.05 -53.59
CA LYS A 422 10.30 -7.08 -52.79
C LYS A 422 11.37 -6.42 -53.66
N PRO A 423 11.49 -5.08 -53.65
CA PRO A 423 12.63 -4.40 -54.23
C PRO A 423 13.92 -4.93 -53.58
N GLU A 424 14.90 -5.30 -54.41
CA GLU A 424 16.24 -5.64 -53.95
C GLU A 424 16.80 -4.49 -53.08
N PRO A 425 17.43 -4.82 -51.94
CA PRO A 425 18.04 -3.80 -51.09
C PRO A 425 19.14 -3.09 -51.88
N LYS A 426 18.98 -1.77 -52.07
CA LYS A 426 20.08 -0.92 -52.53
C LYS A 426 21.27 -1.09 -51.60
N PRO A 427 22.52 -1.14 -52.13
CA PRO A 427 23.72 -1.19 -51.31
C PRO A 427 23.71 -0.04 -50.31
N GLU A 428 23.93 -0.35 -49.03
CA GLU A 428 24.14 0.65 -47.99
C GLU A 428 25.28 1.58 -48.41
N PRO A 429 25.11 2.92 -48.30
CA PRO A 429 26.24 3.82 -48.46
C PRO A 429 27.27 3.49 -47.38
N LYS A 430 28.52 3.23 -47.82
CA LYS A 430 29.67 3.07 -46.93
C LYS A 430 29.68 4.21 -45.90
N PRO A 431 29.92 3.92 -44.61
CA PRO A 431 30.09 4.97 -43.61
C PRO A 431 31.21 5.90 -44.07
N GLU A 432 30.90 7.19 -44.21
CA GLU A 432 31.95 8.20 -44.30
C GLU A 432 32.79 8.13 -43.01
N PRO A 433 34.13 8.19 -43.12
CA PRO A 433 34.99 8.18 -41.96
C PRO A 433 34.66 9.38 -41.07
N LYS A 434 34.33 9.10 -39.81
CA LYS A 434 34.21 10.13 -38.76
C LYS A 434 35.45 11.03 -38.81
N PRO A 435 35.29 12.36 -38.76
CA PRO A 435 36.42 13.26 -38.55
C PRO A 435 37.18 12.82 -37.30
N GLU A 436 38.50 12.66 -37.41
CA GLU A 436 39.36 12.44 -36.26
C GLU A 436 39.11 13.54 -35.22
N PRO A 437 38.98 13.19 -33.92
CA PRO A 437 38.88 14.20 -32.88
C PRO A 437 40.15 15.04 -32.90
N LYS A 438 39.98 16.34 -33.14
CA LYS A 438 41.07 17.31 -32.94
C LYS A 438 41.60 17.16 -31.51
N PRO A 439 42.93 17.21 -31.30
CA PRO A 439 43.50 17.18 -29.97
C PRO A 439 42.88 18.26 -29.10
N GLU A 440 42.35 17.87 -27.94
CA GLU A 440 41.95 18.83 -26.91
C GLU A 440 43.15 19.74 -26.58
N PRO A 441 42.97 21.06 -26.55
CA PRO A 441 44.01 21.95 -26.07
C PRO A 441 44.31 21.61 -24.61
N LYS A 442 45.60 21.41 -24.31
CA LYS A 442 46.11 21.23 -22.95
C LYS A 442 45.49 22.29 -22.02
N PRO A 443 45.03 21.92 -20.82
CA PRO A 443 44.59 22.90 -19.83
C PRO A 443 45.72 23.89 -19.57
N GLU A 444 45.47 25.17 -19.82
CA GLU A 444 46.34 26.22 -19.31
C GLU A 444 46.35 26.14 -17.78
N PRO A 445 47.51 26.32 -17.14
CA PRO A 445 47.60 26.32 -15.69
C PRO A 445 46.73 27.44 -15.12
N LYS A 446 45.76 27.07 -14.27
CA LYS A 446 44.99 28.02 -13.47
C LYS A 446 45.95 28.99 -12.76
N PRO A 447 45.70 30.31 -12.78
CA PRO A 447 46.41 31.24 -11.93
C PRO A 447 46.26 30.82 -10.47
N GLU A 448 47.37 30.79 -9.73
CA GLU A 448 47.35 30.62 -8.28
C GLU A 448 46.39 31.65 -7.66
N PRO A 449 45.49 31.23 -6.75
CA PRO A 449 44.65 32.16 -6.04
C PRO A 449 45.54 33.08 -5.19
N LYS A 450 45.46 34.39 -5.46
CA LYS A 450 46.05 35.40 -4.57
C LYS A 450 45.48 35.20 -3.16
N PRO A 451 46.29 35.39 -2.10
CA PRO A 451 45.80 35.32 -0.73
C PRO A 451 44.65 36.30 -0.55
N GLU A 452 43.50 35.81 -0.12
CA GLU A 452 42.40 36.66 0.33
C GLU A 452 42.88 37.53 1.50
N PRO A 453 42.55 38.83 1.52
CA PRO A 453 42.84 39.67 2.67
C PRO A 453 42.06 39.14 3.88
N LYS A 454 42.77 38.98 5.00
CA LYS A 454 42.17 38.67 6.31
C LYS A 454 40.96 39.58 6.55
N PRO A 455 39.80 39.04 6.95
CA PRO A 455 38.69 39.87 7.41
C PRO A 455 39.16 40.73 8.58
N GLU A 456 39.06 42.04 8.44
CA GLU A 456 39.16 42.95 9.58
C GLU A 456 38.04 42.59 10.57
N PRO A 457 38.34 42.60 11.89
CA PRO A 457 37.31 42.35 12.90
C PRO A 457 36.24 43.44 12.80
N LYS A 458 35.00 43.01 12.51
CA LYS A 458 33.82 43.88 12.63
C LYS A 458 33.75 44.40 14.08
N PRO A 459 33.41 45.70 14.27
CA PRO A 459 33.18 46.24 15.61
C PRO A 459 32.10 45.41 16.32
N GLU A 460 32.34 45.08 17.59
CA GLU A 460 31.34 44.50 18.47
C GLU A 460 30.07 45.36 18.43
N PRO A 461 28.88 44.77 18.20
CA PRO A 461 27.64 45.51 18.34
C PRO A 461 27.50 45.94 19.79
N LYS A 462 27.37 47.26 20.00
CA LYS A 462 27.00 47.83 21.30
C LYS A 462 25.72 47.13 21.80
N PRO A 463 25.60 46.84 23.11
CA PRO A 463 24.39 46.28 23.67
C PRO A 463 23.22 47.21 23.35
N GLU A 464 22.21 46.68 22.67
CA GLU A 464 20.93 47.37 22.51
C GLU A 464 20.31 47.57 23.91
N PRO A 465 19.72 48.75 24.17
CA PRO A 465 19.04 49.00 25.43
C PRO A 465 17.89 48.01 25.59
N LYS A 466 17.87 47.31 26.75
CA LYS A 466 16.73 46.50 27.20
C LYS A 466 15.43 47.29 26.98
N PRO A 467 14.41 46.71 26.31
CA PRO A 467 13.08 47.29 26.30
C PRO A 467 12.61 47.46 27.75
N GLU A 468 12.22 48.68 28.12
CA GLU A 468 11.50 48.90 29.38
C GLU A 468 10.22 48.07 29.38
N PRO A 469 9.86 47.43 30.52
CA PRO A 469 8.63 46.67 30.61
C PRO A 469 7.45 47.59 30.34
N LYS A 470 6.67 47.28 29.29
CA LYS A 470 5.37 47.92 29.05
C LYS A 470 4.50 47.73 30.29
N PRO A 471 3.76 48.76 30.74
CA PRO A 471 2.80 48.62 31.82
C PRO A 471 1.81 47.51 31.49
N GLU A 472 1.57 46.60 32.44
CA GLU A 472 0.48 45.63 32.33
C GLU A 472 -0.83 46.37 32.05
N PRO A 473 -1.62 45.94 31.05
CA PRO A 473 -2.96 46.48 30.84
C PRO A 473 -3.79 46.27 32.09
N LYS A 474 -4.44 47.32 32.59
CA LYS A 474 -5.41 47.19 33.69
C LYS A 474 -6.51 46.21 33.26
N PRO A 475 -7.00 45.35 34.16
CA PRO A 475 -8.09 44.43 33.85
C PRO A 475 -9.32 45.22 33.41
N ASP A 476 -9.83 44.90 32.23
CA ASP A 476 -11.14 45.34 31.78
C ASP A 476 -12.21 44.52 32.55
N PRO A 477 -13.04 45.14 33.40
CA PRO A 477 -14.02 44.41 34.23
C PRO A 477 -15.09 43.66 33.42
N ASP A 478 -15.21 43.93 32.10
CA ASP A 478 -16.17 43.29 31.22
C ASP A 478 -15.56 42.21 30.31
N CYS A 479 -14.37 41.69 30.61
CA CYS A 479 -13.71 40.61 29.85
C CYS A 479 -13.59 39.28 30.61
N TRP A 480 -13.97 38.16 29.99
CA TRP A 480 -13.60 36.81 30.43
C TRP A 480 -12.34 36.34 29.69
N LYS A 481 -11.34 35.90 30.45
CA LYS A 481 -10.05 35.44 29.93
C LYS A 481 -10.13 33.94 29.65
N VAL A 482 -9.88 33.54 28.40
CA VAL A 482 -9.72 32.12 28.04
C VAL A 482 -8.22 31.79 28.03
N GLU A 483 -7.80 30.86 28.90
CA GLU A 483 -6.41 30.39 28.93
C GLU A 483 -6.24 29.29 27.87
N LEU A 484 -5.51 29.61 26.80
CA LEU A 484 -5.30 28.71 25.65
C LEU A 484 -3.97 27.95 25.74
N GLY A 485 -3.24 28.12 26.84
CA GLY A 485 -1.91 27.56 27.06
C GLY A 485 -0.81 28.43 26.45
N ALA A 486 0.35 28.45 27.12
CA ALA A 486 1.44 29.38 26.84
C ALA A 486 1.98 29.31 25.39
N TRP A 487 1.86 28.16 24.73
CA TRP A 487 2.31 27.99 23.35
C TRP A 487 1.39 28.70 22.34
N VAL A 488 0.06 28.62 22.53
CA VAL A 488 -0.92 29.28 21.65
C VAL A 488 -0.90 30.80 21.88
N GLU A 489 -0.84 31.23 23.13
CA GLU A 489 -0.83 32.65 23.51
C GLU A 489 0.42 33.41 22.99
N SER A 490 1.55 32.70 22.85
CA SER A 490 2.77 33.23 22.21
C SER A 490 2.58 33.53 20.72
N TRP A 491 1.70 32.82 20.02
CA TRP A 491 1.46 32.97 18.59
C TRP A 491 0.47 34.09 18.28
N ILE A 492 -0.53 34.29 19.15
CA ILE A 492 -1.60 35.27 18.94
C ILE A 492 -1.39 36.60 19.71
N GLY A 493 -0.26 36.74 20.41
CA GLY A 493 0.13 37.98 21.07
C GLY A 493 -0.55 38.26 22.42
N GLY A 494 -1.10 37.23 23.07
CA GLY A 494 -1.74 37.31 24.38
C GLY A 494 -3.04 36.51 24.51
N PRO A 495 -3.62 36.45 25.70
CA PRO A 495 -4.87 35.73 25.97
C PRO A 495 -6.06 36.39 25.26
N VAL A 496 -7.04 35.58 24.84
CA VAL A 496 -8.24 36.04 24.14
C VAL A 496 -9.26 36.60 25.13
N CYS A 497 -9.74 37.82 24.88
CA CYS A 497 -10.81 38.46 25.63
C CYS A 497 -12.18 38.20 24.99
N VAL A 498 -13.12 37.64 25.77
CA VAL A 498 -14.53 37.52 25.37
C VAL A 498 -15.36 38.59 26.12
N PRO A 499 -16.06 39.50 25.42
CA PRO A 499 -16.87 40.55 26.05
C PRO A 499 -18.04 39.97 26.85
N ARG A 500 -18.30 40.54 28.03
CA ARG A 500 -19.36 40.14 28.96
C ARG A 500 -20.60 41.01 28.77
N ASP A 501 -21.17 41.05 27.57
CA ASP A 501 -22.40 41.82 27.33
C ASP A 501 -23.66 41.07 27.82
N THR A 502 -24.14 41.54 28.98
CA THR A 502 -25.54 41.76 29.37
C THR A 502 -26.66 40.96 28.66
N GLY A 503 -26.99 39.80 29.23
CA GLY A 503 -28.40 39.43 29.45
C GLY A 503 -29.31 39.18 28.25
N ARG A 504 -28.83 38.61 27.14
CA ARG A 504 -29.71 37.96 26.14
C ARG A 504 -29.56 36.43 26.19
N GLN A 505 -30.64 35.75 26.59
CA GLN A 505 -30.81 34.30 26.43
C GLN A 505 -31.25 33.96 24.99
N ASP A 506 -30.51 34.42 23.98
CA ASP A 506 -30.80 34.04 22.59
C ASP A 506 -29.50 33.63 21.90
N THR A 507 -29.37 32.33 21.63
CA THR A 507 -28.13 31.68 21.17
C THR A 507 -27.95 31.74 19.65
N THR A 508 -28.36 32.83 19.01
CA THR A 508 -28.19 33.01 17.57
C THR A 508 -27.49 34.34 17.29
N TRP A 509 -26.31 34.28 16.68
CA TRP A 509 -25.64 35.44 16.10
C TRP A 509 -25.86 35.37 14.58
N LYS A 510 -26.46 36.41 14.00
CA LYS A 510 -26.57 36.57 12.55
C LYS A 510 -25.47 37.49 12.08
N ASP A 511 -24.59 36.98 11.23
CA ASP A 511 -23.71 37.80 10.43
C ASP A 511 -24.45 38.33 9.18
N ASP A 512 -23.90 39.36 8.54
CA ASP A 512 -24.46 39.97 7.32
C ASP A 512 -24.41 39.03 6.08
N LEU A 513 -24.07 37.75 6.28
CA LEU A 513 -24.06 36.68 5.27
C LEU A 513 -25.13 35.60 5.52
N GLY A 514 -25.88 35.67 6.62
CA GLY A 514 -27.09 34.88 6.83
C GLY A 514 -26.86 33.40 7.14
N ILE A 515 -25.76 33.05 7.82
CA ILE A 515 -25.49 31.67 8.27
C ILE A 515 -25.68 31.59 9.79
N ASP A 516 -26.68 30.82 10.24
CA ASP A 516 -26.90 30.53 11.65
C ASP A 516 -25.87 29.50 12.16
N LEU A 517 -24.97 29.91 13.06
CA LEU A 517 -24.04 29.00 13.76
C LEU A 517 -24.43 28.89 15.23
N ASP A 518 -24.90 27.70 15.63
CA ASP A 518 -25.20 27.34 17.02
C ASP A 518 -23.93 26.86 17.74
N TRP A 519 -23.41 27.71 18.62
CA TRP A 519 -22.21 27.44 19.40
C TRP A 519 -22.42 26.48 20.58
N LYS A 520 -23.66 26.11 20.90
CA LYS A 520 -23.96 25.25 22.05
C LYS A 520 -23.54 23.79 21.82
N GLY A 521 -23.46 23.34 20.56
CA GLY A 521 -22.94 22.02 20.20
C GLY A 521 -21.41 21.92 20.18
N ALA A 522 -20.68 23.04 20.16
CA ALA A 522 -19.22 23.05 20.02
C ALA A 522 -18.46 22.98 21.36
N LEU A 523 -19.14 23.26 22.49
CA LEU A 523 -18.52 23.32 23.81
C LEU A 523 -18.93 22.17 24.76
N GLU A 524 -19.97 21.41 24.45
CA GLU A 524 -20.33 20.19 25.17
C GLU A 524 -19.81 18.97 24.39
N GLY A 525 -18.58 18.56 24.67
CA GLY A 525 -17.90 17.48 23.95
C GLY A 525 -18.59 16.12 24.07
N VAL A 526 -18.81 15.47 22.92
CA VAL A 526 -18.66 14.01 22.73
C VAL A 526 -18.18 13.79 21.29
N TRP A 527 -16.88 13.88 21.08
CA TRP A 527 -16.21 13.27 19.93
C TRP A 527 -15.88 11.83 20.32
N PRO A 528 -16.49 10.79 19.71
CA PRO A 528 -15.84 9.50 19.63
C PRO A 528 -14.85 9.57 18.48
N PHE A 529 -13.55 9.48 18.78
CA PHE A 529 -12.57 8.55 18.18
C PHE A 529 -11.25 8.74 18.90
#